data_AF-A0A417RG61-F1
#
_entry.id   AF-A0A417RG61-F1
#
_cell.length_a   1.000
_cell.length_b   1.000
_cell.length_c   1.000
_cell.angle_alpha   90.00
_cell.angle_beta   90.00
_cell.angle_gamma   90.00
#
_symmetry.space_group_name_H-M   'P 1'
#
loop_
_entity.id
_entity.type
_entity.pdbx_description
1 polymer ?
#
loop_
_entity_poly.entity_id
_entity_poly.type
_entity_poly.pdbx_seq_one_letter_code
_entity_poly.pdbx_strand_id
1 'polypeptide(L)'
;MIMMTSSKQQLQYFNPITPLSMSNFTDSLTERLQQIHTASRPIILVCIGSDRATGDSLGPFVGHELLHPFPTDRRQSFADKRNSKTRFSCKKGQYTRTVPKSSRSLWNLLTTYSAFPKKYYVYGSLHSPVHAVNLKATLQDIYRSFDDPYIIAIDAALGAKEHIGTVTLGDGALFPGIGVSKQLPAVGDIHITGIVNTINCQNRNLILQTTHLSTVVSLATFISKGIRQALLQQDLTCPCDPLVHDTK
;
A
#
# COMPACT_ATOMS: atom_id res chain seq x y z
N MET A 1 -34.09 -17.97 -8.39
CA MET A 1 -33.21 -18.61 -7.39
C MET A 1 -31.78 -18.23 -7.73
N ILE A 2 -31.33 -17.06 -7.25
CA ILE A 2 -29.94 -16.64 -7.41
C ILE A 2 -29.15 -17.43 -6.38
N MET A 3 -28.43 -18.44 -6.84
CA MET A 3 -27.48 -19.18 -6.02
C MET A 3 -26.42 -18.20 -5.53
N MET A 4 -26.39 -17.97 -4.22
CA MET A 4 -25.30 -17.27 -3.57
C MET A 4 -24.00 -18.00 -3.88
N THR A 5 -23.06 -17.29 -4.50
CA THR A 5 -21.73 -17.81 -4.78
C THR A 5 -21.01 -18.09 -3.47
N SER A 6 -20.58 -19.34 -3.32
CA SER A 6 -19.82 -19.83 -2.17
C SER A 6 -18.47 -19.10 -2.11
N SER A 7 -18.29 -18.18 -1.18
CA SER A 7 -17.05 -17.41 -0.98
C SER A 7 -15.98 -18.28 -0.32
N LYS A 8 -15.28 -19.09 -1.12
CA LYS A 8 -13.97 -19.61 -0.70
C LYS A 8 -13.03 -18.41 -0.58
N GLN A 9 -12.50 -18.16 0.63
CA GLN A 9 -11.38 -17.23 0.85
C GLN A 9 -10.21 -17.66 -0.03
N GLN A 10 -10.01 -16.99 -1.17
CA GLN A 10 -9.03 -17.38 -2.16
C GLN A 10 -7.82 -16.47 -2.04
N LEU A 11 -6.70 -17.03 -1.57
CA LEU A 11 -5.39 -16.39 -1.65
C LEU A 11 -5.01 -16.24 -3.13
N GLN A 12 -4.87 -15.00 -3.59
CA GLN A 12 -4.52 -14.70 -4.99
C GLN A 12 -3.03 -14.47 -5.12
N TYR A 13 -2.44 -14.87 -6.25
CA TYR A 13 -1.00 -14.75 -6.52
C TYR A 13 -0.75 -13.84 -7.72
N PHE A 14 0.27 -12.99 -7.59
CA PHE A 14 0.66 -11.99 -8.58
C PHE A 14 2.17 -12.10 -8.80
N ASN A 15 2.59 -12.30 -10.04
CA ASN A 15 4.00 -12.36 -10.39
C ASN A 15 4.43 -11.02 -10.99
N PRO A 16 5.33 -10.25 -10.32
CA PRO A 16 5.80 -8.96 -10.80
C PRO A 16 6.40 -8.94 -12.21
N ILE A 17 6.85 -10.09 -12.72
CA ILE A 17 7.45 -10.24 -14.05
C ILE A 17 6.38 -10.43 -15.14
N THR A 18 5.20 -10.92 -14.77
CA THR A 18 4.12 -11.22 -15.71
C THR A 18 3.43 -9.93 -16.17
N PRO A 19 3.23 -9.74 -17.50
CA PRO A 19 2.44 -8.62 -18.02
C PRO A 19 1.06 -8.55 -17.37
N LEU A 20 0.54 -7.34 -17.18
CA LEU A 20 -0.76 -7.07 -16.52
C LEU A 20 -0.84 -7.44 -15.03
N SER A 21 0.15 -8.12 -14.44
CA SER A 21 0.09 -8.52 -13.03
C SER A 21 -0.08 -7.33 -12.08
N MET A 22 0.50 -6.16 -12.41
CA MET A 22 0.30 -4.93 -11.63
C MET A 22 -1.15 -4.42 -11.72
N SER A 23 -1.76 -4.46 -12.91
CA SER A 23 -3.16 -4.06 -13.08
C SER A 23 -4.05 -4.98 -12.27
N ASN A 24 -3.92 -6.30 -12.47
CA ASN A 24 -4.73 -7.29 -11.76
C ASN A 24 -4.59 -7.15 -10.25
N PHE A 25 -3.36 -6.98 -9.74
CA PHE A 25 -3.13 -6.75 -8.31
C PHE A 25 -3.82 -5.47 -7.80
N THR A 26 -3.70 -4.39 -8.56
CA THR A 26 -4.31 -3.10 -8.23
C THR A 26 -5.83 -3.21 -8.24
N ASP A 27 -6.42 -3.81 -9.28
CA ASP A 27 -7.87 -3.97 -9.44
C ASP A 27 -8.44 -4.84 -8.31
N SER A 28 -7.78 -5.96 -7.98
CA SER A 28 -8.17 -6.82 -6.86
C SER A 28 -8.05 -6.11 -5.50
N LEU A 29 -7.03 -5.27 -5.30
CA LEU A 29 -6.90 -4.47 -4.08
C LEU A 29 -7.98 -3.38 -4.02
N THR A 30 -8.24 -2.70 -5.14
CA THR A 30 -9.28 -1.67 -5.26
C THR A 30 -10.65 -2.25 -4.96
N GLU A 31 -11.00 -3.43 -5.48
CA GLU A 31 -12.26 -4.11 -5.19
C GLU A 31 -12.46 -4.34 -3.69
N ARG A 32 -11.42 -4.86 -3.01
CA ARG A 32 -11.45 -5.04 -1.55
C ARG A 32 -11.61 -3.72 -0.80
N LEU A 33 -10.94 -2.68 -1.27
CA LEU A 33 -11.05 -1.33 -0.71
C LEU A 33 -12.44 -0.72 -0.94
N GLN A 34 -13.12 -1.03 -2.05
CA GLN A 34 -14.48 -0.54 -2.37
C GLN A 34 -15.56 -1.23 -1.54
N GLN A 35 -15.35 -2.50 -1.15
CA GLN A 35 -16.30 -3.23 -0.30
C GLN A 35 -16.44 -2.60 1.09
N ILE A 36 -15.48 -1.76 1.49
CA ILE A 36 -15.50 -1.04 2.76
C ILE A 36 -16.10 0.32 2.50
N HIS A 37 -16.95 0.79 3.42
CA HIS A 37 -17.34 2.19 3.47
C HIS A 37 -16.12 3.02 3.91
N THR A 38 -15.18 3.29 3.01
CA THR A 38 -13.92 4.00 3.28
C THR A 38 -14.14 5.43 3.81
N ALA A 39 -15.36 5.96 3.64
CA ALA A 39 -15.79 7.20 4.28
C ALA A 39 -15.85 7.11 5.82
N SER A 40 -15.90 5.91 6.42
CA SER A 40 -16.03 5.72 7.87
C SER A 40 -14.83 5.04 8.56
N ARG A 41 -13.98 4.30 7.84
CA ARG A 41 -12.86 3.54 8.43
C ARG A 41 -11.50 4.05 7.96
N PRO A 42 -10.60 4.50 8.85
CA PRO A 42 -9.26 4.91 8.47
C PRO A 42 -8.43 3.70 8.01
N ILE A 43 -7.76 3.83 6.86
CA ILE A 43 -6.89 2.78 6.31
C ILE A 43 -5.54 2.80 7.03
N ILE A 44 -5.17 1.68 7.65
CA ILE A 44 -3.90 1.51 8.36
C ILE A 44 -3.10 0.40 7.67
N LEU A 45 -1.91 0.75 7.17
CA LEU A 45 -0.95 -0.19 6.59
C LEU A 45 0.04 -0.61 7.68
N VAL A 46 0.05 -1.89 8.03
CA VAL A 46 0.98 -2.44 9.03
C VAL A 46 2.03 -3.30 8.32
N CYS A 47 3.19 -2.70 8.11
CA CYS A 47 4.33 -3.28 7.43
C CYS A 47 5.22 -4.04 8.43
N ILE A 48 5.03 -5.35 8.49
CA ILE A 48 5.66 -6.26 9.44
C ILE A 48 7.01 -6.73 8.91
N GLY A 49 8.00 -6.74 9.78
CA GLY A 49 9.35 -7.21 9.50
C GLY A 49 10.43 -6.38 10.20
N SER A 50 11.68 -6.76 9.98
CA SER A 50 12.88 -6.10 10.49
C SER A 50 13.95 -5.99 9.41
N ASP A 51 14.76 -4.94 9.50
CA ASP A 51 15.96 -4.70 8.72
C ASP A 51 17.16 -5.60 9.11
N ARG A 52 17.03 -6.44 10.15
CA ARG A 52 18.11 -7.29 10.66
C ARG A 52 18.39 -8.54 9.81
N ALA A 53 17.42 -8.99 9.02
CA ALA A 53 17.57 -10.13 8.13
C ALA A 53 16.91 -9.80 6.79
N THR A 54 17.59 -10.08 5.67
CA THR A 54 17.09 -9.74 4.34
C THR A 54 15.72 -10.34 4.09
N GLY A 55 15.49 -11.61 4.47
CA GLY A 55 14.20 -12.28 4.32
C GLY A 55 13.06 -11.70 5.16
N ASP A 56 13.34 -10.88 6.17
CA ASP A 56 12.35 -10.25 7.05
C ASP A 56 12.18 -8.74 6.74
N SER A 57 12.93 -8.21 5.76
CA SER A 57 12.98 -6.77 5.51
C SER A 57 11.89 -6.24 4.57
N LEU A 58 11.05 -7.11 4.00
CA LEU A 58 10.03 -6.73 3.01
C LEU A 58 9.08 -5.65 3.52
N GLY A 59 8.47 -5.85 4.70
CA GLY A 59 7.57 -4.86 5.29
C GLY A 59 8.25 -3.50 5.47
N PRO A 60 9.38 -3.41 6.21
CA PRO A 60 10.13 -2.17 6.35
C PRO A 60 10.44 -1.44 5.03
N PHE A 61 10.78 -2.18 3.96
CA PHE A 61 10.98 -1.61 2.62
C PHE A 61 9.68 -1.06 2.02
N VAL A 62 8.59 -1.83 2.05
CA VAL A 62 7.27 -1.37 1.57
C VAL A 62 6.85 -0.10 2.30
N GLY A 63 6.91 -0.10 3.63
CA GLY A 63 6.53 1.05 4.44
C GLY A 63 7.43 2.26 4.20
N HIS A 64 8.73 2.06 3.99
CA HIS A 64 9.64 3.15 3.64
C HIS A 64 9.28 3.77 2.28
N GLU A 65 9.01 2.95 1.26
CA GLU A 65 8.61 3.43 -0.07
C GLU A 65 7.25 4.15 -0.05
N LEU A 66 6.31 3.73 0.80
CA LEU A 66 5.01 4.38 0.94
C LEU A 66 5.13 5.75 1.63
N LEU A 67 6.00 5.86 2.65
CA LEU A 67 6.26 7.12 3.36
C LEU A 67 7.14 8.09 2.57
N HIS A 68 8.10 7.57 1.80
CA HIS A 68 9.07 8.34 1.01
C HIS A 68 9.06 7.85 -0.44
N PRO A 69 8.05 8.22 -1.25
CA PRO A 69 8.01 7.81 -2.65
C PRO A 69 9.27 8.31 -3.36
N PHE A 70 10.01 7.40 -3.98
CA PHE A 70 11.12 7.80 -4.85
C PHE A 70 10.60 8.74 -5.94
N PRO A 71 11.31 9.83 -6.27
CA PRO A 71 10.95 10.65 -7.41
C PRO A 71 10.93 9.76 -8.64
N THR A 72 9.75 9.49 -9.20
CA THR A 72 9.64 8.75 -10.46
C THR A 72 10.42 9.54 -11.50
N ASP A 73 11.43 8.91 -12.11
CA ASP A 73 12.23 9.57 -13.13
C ASP A 73 11.29 10.03 -14.26
N ARG A 74 11.15 11.35 -14.42
CA ARG A 74 10.24 12.01 -15.36
C ARG A 74 10.59 11.74 -16.83
N ARG A 75 11.55 10.85 -17.09
CA ARG A 75 12.07 10.49 -18.43
C ARG A 75 11.20 9.49 -19.18
N GLN A 76 10.37 8.67 -18.52
CA GLN A 76 9.45 7.77 -19.25
C GLN A 76 8.14 8.44 -19.69
N SER A 77 7.70 9.50 -19.00
CA SER A 77 6.50 10.29 -19.36
C SER A 77 6.66 11.21 -20.60
N PHE A 78 7.83 11.20 -21.25
CA PHE A 78 8.09 11.96 -22.49
C PHE A 78 8.09 11.07 -23.75
N ALA A 79 8.16 9.74 -23.62
CA ALA A 79 8.16 8.84 -24.77
C ALA A 79 6.77 8.69 -25.43
N ASP A 80 5.69 8.79 -24.63
CA ASP A 80 4.31 8.69 -25.12
C ASP A 80 3.72 10.00 -25.68
N LYS A 81 4.43 11.13 -25.55
CA LYS A 81 3.97 12.43 -26.09
C LYS A 81 4.42 12.71 -27.52
N ARG A 82 5.01 11.75 -28.23
CA ARG A 82 5.41 11.93 -29.64
C ARG A 82 4.28 11.73 -30.66
N ASN A 83 3.06 11.37 -30.24
CA ASN A 83 1.93 11.14 -31.17
C ASN A 83 0.71 12.04 -31.01
N SER A 84 0.78 13.17 -30.31
CA SER A 84 -0.27 14.19 -30.38
C SER A 84 0.32 15.58 -30.66
N LYS A 85 0.34 15.97 -31.94
CA LYS A 85 0.57 17.35 -32.36
C LYS A 85 -0.56 18.25 -31.85
N THR A 86 -0.35 18.99 -30.76
CA THR A 86 -1.01 20.28 -30.54
C THR A 86 -0.05 21.22 -29.83
N ARG A 87 0.30 22.30 -30.53
CA ARG A 87 1.17 23.39 -30.07
C ARG A 87 0.51 24.15 -28.92
N PHE A 88 1.18 24.28 -27.77
CA PHE A 88 1.09 25.48 -26.96
C PHE A 88 2.46 25.76 -26.31
N SER A 89 3.00 26.94 -26.61
CA SER A 89 4.26 27.47 -26.09
C SER A 89 3.95 28.39 -24.92
N CYS A 90 4.60 28.21 -23.76
CA CYS A 90 4.66 29.25 -22.74
C CYS A 90 6.03 29.23 -22.04
N LYS A 91 6.61 30.42 -21.90
CA LYS A 91 8.02 30.69 -21.58
C LYS A 91 8.33 30.46 -20.09
N LYS A 92 9.58 30.09 -19.82
CA LYS A 92 10.20 30.05 -18.48
C LYS A 92 10.10 31.42 -17.79
N GLY A 93 9.64 31.44 -16.55
CA GLY A 93 9.70 32.60 -15.65
C GLY A 93 9.93 32.15 -14.21
N GLN A 94 11.06 32.57 -13.64
CA GLN A 94 11.43 32.45 -12.22
C GLN A 94 10.47 33.26 -11.35
N TYR A 95 10.05 32.77 -10.17
CA TYR A 95 9.57 33.65 -9.10
C TYR A 95 9.91 33.10 -7.70
N THR A 96 10.63 33.91 -6.95
CA THR A 96 10.98 33.78 -5.53
C THR A 96 9.86 34.33 -4.64
N ARG A 97 9.70 33.73 -3.44
CA ARG A 97 8.65 34.04 -2.45
C ARG A 97 8.91 35.36 -1.70
N THR A 98 7.89 36.20 -1.57
CA THR A 98 7.63 37.05 -0.39
C THR A 98 6.13 37.31 -0.25
N VAL A 99 5.55 37.14 0.94
CA VAL A 99 4.11 37.31 1.24
C VAL A 99 3.92 38.50 2.21
N PRO A 100 3.03 39.47 1.94
CA PRO A 100 2.69 40.52 2.91
C PRO A 100 1.54 40.12 3.84
N LYS A 101 1.58 40.62 5.08
CA LYS A 101 0.55 40.46 6.13
C LYS A 101 -0.49 41.59 6.05
N SER A 102 -1.72 41.29 5.61
CA SER A 102 -2.97 41.90 6.13
C SER A 102 -4.21 41.41 5.37
N SER A 103 -5.11 40.71 6.06
CA SER A 103 -6.58 40.68 5.88
C SER A 103 -7.11 39.33 6.33
N ARG A 104 -7.52 39.29 7.60
CA ARG A 104 -8.13 38.14 8.29
C ARG A 104 -9.54 37.77 7.77
N SER A 105 -10.06 38.42 6.72
CA SER A 105 -11.38 38.13 6.15
C SER A 105 -11.38 37.22 4.91
N LEU A 106 -10.21 36.94 4.31
CA LEU A 106 -10.08 35.94 3.23
C LEU A 106 -9.63 34.55 3.74
N TRP A 107 -9.18 34.46 4.99
CA TRP A 107 -8.84 33.17 5.60
C TRP A 107 -10.07 32.25 5.68
N ASN A 108 -11.26 32.79 5.94
CA ASN A 108 -12.49 31.99 5.98
C ASN A 108 -12.97 31.52 4.60
N LEU A 109 -12.49 32.11 3.49
CA LEU A 109 -12.85 31.66 2.14
C LEU A 109 -11.86 30.64 1.57
N LEU A 110 -10.61 30.65 2.05
CA LEU A 110 -9.61 29.61 1.75
C LEU A 110 -9.72 28.38 2.65
N THR A 111 -10.55 28.43 3.70
CA THR A 111 -10.82 27.27 4.57
C THR A 111 -11.91 26.35 4.01
N THR A 112 -12.56 26.73 2.88
CA THR A 112 -13.63 25.94 2.23
C THR A 112 -13.18 25.23 0.95
N TYR A 113 -11.88 25.20 0.64
CA TYR A 113 -11.33 24.30 -0.37
C TYR A 113 -10.64 23.11 0.30
N SER A 114 -11.49 22.12 0.60
CA SER A 114 -11.22 20.71 0.85
C SER A 114 -10.13 20.36 1.86
N ALA A 115 -10.57 20.12 3.09
CA ALA A 115 -9.87 19.24 4.02
C ALA A 115 -9.85 17.81 3.44
N PHE A 116 -8.86 17.48 2.60
CA PHE A 116 -8.56 16.08 2.29
C PHE A 116 -7.69 15.52 3.42
N PRO A 117 -8.21 14.67 4.32
CA PRO A 117 -7.40 14.02 5.34
C PRO A 117 -6.38 13.10 4.66
N LYS A 118 -5.23 12.88 5.32
CA LYS A 118 -4.25 11.89 4.90
C LYS A 118 -4.95 10.53 4.73
N LYS A 119 -4.98 10.00 3.51
CA LYS A 119 -5.82 8.87 3.09
C LYS A 119 -5.45 7.51 3.69
N TYR A 120 -4.32 7.40 4.36
CA TYR A 120 -3.89 6.20 5.07
C TYR A 120 -2.77 6.52 6.06
N TYR A 121 -2.55 5.61 7.01
CA TYR A 121 -1.43 5.66 7.96
C TYR A 121 -0.52 4.44 7.73
N VAL A 122 0.79 4.63 7.90
CA VAL A 122 1.78 3.56 7.73
C VAL A 122 2.50 3.32 9.05
N TYR A 123 2.47 2.08 9.51
CA TYR A 123 3.24 1.57 10.63
C TYR A 123 4.24 0.54 10.11
N GLY A 124 5.50 0.66 10.52
CA GLY A 124 6.59 -0.16 9.99
C GLY A 124 7.28 0.52 8.82
N SER A 125 8.56 0.83 8.99
CA SER A 125 9.45 1.33 7.95
C SER A 125 10.89 0.95 8.29
N LEU A 126 11.84 1.18 7.39
CA LEU A 126 13.27 0.98 7.67
C LEU A 126 13.75 1.73 8.94
N HIS A 127 13.21 2.93 9.23
CA HIS A 127 13.62 3.71 10.41
C HIS A 127 12.84 3.35 11.69
N SER A 128 11.65 2.77 11.53
CA SER A 128 10.76 2.42 12.64
C SER A 128 10.09 1.07 12.33
N PRO A 129 10.83 -0.04 12.44
CA PRO A 129 10.32 -1.36 12.09
C PRO A 129 9.21 -1.82 13.04
N VAL A 130 8.27 -2.60 12.51
CA VAL A 130 7.24 -3.29 13.29
C VAL A 130 7.52 -4.79 13.15
N HIS A 131 7.95 -5.41 14.23
CA HIS A 131 8.39 -6.80 14.27
C HIS A 131 7.78 -7.55 15.46
N ALA A 132 8.03 -8.85 15.57
CA ALA A 132 7.48 -9.73 16.61
C ALA A 132 7.52 -9.16 18.05
N VAL A 133 8.55 -8.38 18.41
CA VAL A 133 8.72 -7.85 19.78
C VAL A 133 7.78 -6.67 20.09
N ASN A 134 7.52 -5.79 19.14
CA ASN A 134 6.72 -4.57 19.35
C ASN A 134 5.33 -4.63 18.71
N LEU A 135 5.04 -5.63 17.87
CA LEU A 135 3.77 -5.76 17.15
C LEU A 135 2.53 -5.61 18.06
N LYS A 136 2.54 -6.29 19.21
CA LYS A 136 1.41 -6.21 20.16
C LYS A 136 1.18 -4.78 20.66
N ALA A 137 2.23 -4.07 21.03
CA ALA A 137 2.14 -2.68 21.48
C ALA A 137 1.67 -1.77 20.34
N THR A 138 2.22 -1.95 19.13
CA THR A 138 1.83 -1.21 17.94
C THR A 138 0.33 -1.35 17.62
N LEU A 139 -0.23 -2.57 17.70
CA LEU A 139 -1.66 -2.78 17.49
C LEU A 139 -2.51 -2.12 18.58
N GLN A 140 -2.08 -2.20 19.84
CA GLN A 140 -2.76 -1.51 20.94
C GLN A 140 -2.79 0.00 20.73
N ASP A 141 -1.70 0.58 20.24
CA ASP A 141 -1.63 2.01 19.93
C ASP A 141 -2.53 2.37 18.74
N ILE A 142 -2.59 1.53 17.70
CA ILE A 142 -3.50 1.71 16.56
C ILE A 142 -4.97 1.73 17.01
N TYR A 143 -5.42 0.70 17.75
CA TYR A 143 -6.81 0.61 18.23
C TYR A 143 -7.15 1.65 19.29
N ARG A 144 -6.16 2.27 19.95
CA ARG A 144 -6.38 3.43 20.83
C ARG A 144 -6.51 4.73 20.04
N SER A 145 -5.83 4.84 18.90
CA SER A 145 -5.74 6.08 18.11
C SER A 145 -6.82 6.19 17.04
N PHE A 146 -7.36 5.06 16.58
CA PHE A 146 -8.34 4.99 15.49
C PHE A 146 -9.54 4.16 15.91
N ASP A 147 -10.73 4.67 15.63
CA ASP A 147 -11.98 3.93 15.76
C ASP A 147 -12.20 3.07 14.51
N ASP A 148 -12.54 1.79 14.71
CA ASP A 148 -12.76 0.77 13.67
C ASP A 148 -11.80 0.86 12.45
N PRO A 149 -10.47 0.84 12.64
CA PRO A 149 -9.53 0.96 11.53
C PRO A 149 -9.64 -0.21 10.56
N TYR A 150 -9.45 0.05 9.26
CA TYR A 150 -9.27 -1.00 8.27
C TYR A 150 -7.78 -1.28 8.09
N ILE A 151 -7.31 -2.42 8.59
CA ILE A 151 -5.90 -2.76 8.67
C ILE A 151 -5.51 -3.66 7.49
N ILE A 152 -4.48 -3.26 6.75
CA ILE A 152 -3.82 -4.08 5.72
C ILE A 152 -2.47 -4.52 6.28
N ALA A 153 -2.33 -5.81 6.56
CA ALA A 153 -1.07 -6.39 7.00
C ALA A 153 -0.15 -6.67 5.81
N ILE A 154 1.12 -6.29 5.90
CA ILE A 154 2.13 -6.52 4.85
C ILE A 154 3.30 -7.25 5.48
N ASP A 155 3.66 -8.43 4.97
CA ASP A 155 4.71 -9.26 5.55
C ASP A 155 5.48 -10.07 4.49
N ALA A 156 6.69 -10.51 4.81
CA ALA A 156 7.39 -11.51 4.02
C ALA A 156 6.92 -12.92 4.40
N ALA A 157 6.82 -13.82 3.42
CA ALA A 157 6.49 -15.21 3.66
C ALA A 157 7.49 -16.14 2.97
N LEU A 158 7.62 -17.35 3.51
CA LEU A 158 8.29 -18.47 2.87
C LEU A 158 7.24 -19.31 2.16
N GLY A 159 7.54 -19.82 0.97
CA GLY A 159 6.58 -20.56 0.16
C GLY A 159 7.20 -21.70 -0.64
N ALA A 160 6.40 -22.27 -1.54
CA ALA A 160 6.86 -23.26 -2.51
C ALA A 160 7.84 -22.61 -3.51
N LYS A 161 8.73 -23.41 -4.11
CA LYS A 161 9.81 -22.91 -4.98
C LYS A 161 9.27 -22.18 -6.20
N GLU A 162 8.18 -22.68 -6.76
CA GLU A 162 7.43 -22.14 -7.87
C GLU A 162 6.77 -20.79 -7.58
N HIS A 163 6.64 -20.39 -6.31
CA HIS A 163 6.01 -19.14 -5.90
C HIS A 163 7.02 -18.09 -5.45
N ILE A 164 8.33 -18.39 -5.41
CA ILE A 164 9.34 -17.38 -5.07
C ILE A 164 9.24 -16.19 -6.04
N GLY A 165 9.27 -14.99 -5.47
CA GLY A 165 9.18 -13.74 -6.23
C GLY A 165 7.75 -13.37 -6.61
N THR A 166 6.74 -14.05 -6.08
CA THR A 166 5.33 -13.64 -6.21
C THR A 166 4.83 -12.86 -4.99
N VAL A 167 3.82 -12.03 -5.20
CA VAL A 167 3.04 -11.34 -4.18
C VAL A 167 1.71 -12.06 -4.04
N THR A 168 1.21 -12.17 -2.81
CA THR A 168 -0.13 -12.68 -2.54
C THR A 168 -1.02 -11.61 -1.94
N LEU A 169 -2.32 -11.71 -2.21
CA LEU A 169 -3.37 -10.88 -1.59
C LEU A 169 -4.44 -11.83 -1.05
N GLY A 170 -4.69 -11.75 0.26
CA GLY A 170 -5.63 -12.63 0.95
C GLY A 170 -6.63 -11.87 1.81
N ASP A 171 -7.79 -12.49 2.01
CA ASP A 171 -8.81 -12.09 2.97
C ASP A 171 -8.41 -12.45 4.40
N GLY A 172 -8.89 -11.65 5.35
CA GLY A 172 -8.75 -11.93 6.77
C GLY A 172 -7.36 -11.62 7.32
N ALA A 173 -7.24 -11.90 8.62
CA ALA A 173 -6.03 -11.60 9.37
C ALA A 173 -4.83 -12.44 8.93
N LEU A 174 -3.70 -11.77 8.81
CA LEU A 174 -2.40 -12.40 8.76
C LEU A 174 -2.05 -12.96 10.15
N PHE A 175 -1.35 -14.09 10.17
CA PHE A 175 -0.79 -14.68 11.38
C PHE A 175 0.74 -14.65 11.29
N PRO A 176 1.39 -13.57 11.77
CA PRO A 176 2.83 -13.42 11.62
C PRO A 176 3.60 -14.45 12.43
N GLY A 177 4.81 -14.77 11.99
CA GLY A 177 5.78 -15.50 12.82
C GLY A 177 5.45 -16.98 13.05
N ILE A 178 4.83 -17.67 12.09
CA ILE A 178 4.68 -19.16 12.10
C ILE A 178 6.05 -19.88 12.26
N GLY A 179 7.18 -19.17 12.14
CA GLY A 179 8.54 -19.66 12.41
C GLY A 179 9.24 -19.10 13.63
N VAL A 180 8.56 -18.30 14.45
CA VAL A 180 9.09 -17.68 15.66
C VAL A 180 8.43 -18.34 16.86
N SER A 181 9.20 -18.62 17.91
CA SER A 181 8.76 -19.32 19.13
C SER A 181 7.77 -18.54 20.02
N LYS A 182 7.13 -17.49 19.49
CA LYS A 182 6.20 -16.62 20.22
C LYS A 182 4.83 -16.65 19.57
N GLN A 183 3.77 -16.67 20.38
CA GLN A 183 2.41 -16.43 19.90
C GLN A 183 2.25 -14.94 19.59
N LEU A 184 2.18 -14.60 18.30
CA LEU A 184 1.93 -13.25 17.82
C LEU A 184 0.43 -13.03 17.59
N PRO A 185 -0.09 -11.81 17.84
CA PRO A 185 -1.47 -11.49 17.52
C PRO A 185 -1.71 -11.56 16.01
N ALA A 186 -2.91 -11.97 15.62
CA ALA A 186 -3.36 -11.86 14.24
C ALA A 186 -3.51 -10.38 13.84
N VAL A 187 -3.23 -10.05 12.58
CA VAL A 187 -3.16 -8.65 12.10
C VAL A 187 -3.89 -8.50 10.78
N GLY A 188 -4.74 -7.48 10.68
CA GLY A 188 -5.33 -7.07 9.41
C GLY A 188 -6.74 -7.61 9.17
N ASP A 189 -7.49 -6.85 8.39
CA ASP A 189 -8.72 -7.28 7.72
C ASP A 189 -8.40 -8.01 6.41
N ILE A 190 -7.31 -7.61 5.76
CA ILE A 190 -6.68 -8.29 4.61
C ILE A 190 -5.17 -8.32 4.80
N HIS A 191 -4.50 -9.15 4.01
CA HIS A 191 -3.05 -9.25 4.05
C HIS A 191 -2.43 -9.33 2.66
N ILE A 192 -1.24 -8.76 2.55
CA ILE A 192 -0.37 -8.82 1.38
C ILE A 192 0.94 -9.47 1.81
N THR A 193 1.36 -10.55 1.16
CA THR A 193 2.67 -11.13 1.46
C THR A 193 3.53 -11.31 0.23
N GLY A 194 4.84 -11.09 0.37
CA GLY A 194 5.82 -11.41 -0.67
C GLY A 194 6.49 -12.75 -0.37
N ILE A 195 6.48 -13.68 -1.33
CA ILE A 195 7.17 -14.97 -1.18
C ILE A 195 8.66 -14.77 -1.48
N VAL A 196 9.45 -14.58 -0.42
CA VAL A 196 10.85 -14.17 -0.55
C VAL A 196 11.82 -15.33 -0.74
N ASN A 197 11.48 -16.52 -0.23
CA ASN A 197 12.35 -17.69 -0.29
C ASN A 197 11.52 -18.99 -0.10
N THR A 198 12.17 -20.14 -0.32
CA THR A 198 11.56 -21.47 -0.11
C THR A 198 11.46 -21.85 1.35
N ILE A 199 10.44 -22.64 1.68
CA ILE A 199 10.45 -23.45 2.91
C ILE A 199 11.40 -24.62 2.66
N ASN A 200 12.60 -24.60 3.27
CA ASN A 200 13.42 -25.80 3.39
C ASN A 200 13.17 -26.42 4.77
N CYS A 201 12.90 -27.73 4.80
CA CYS A 201 12.51 -28.43 6.03
C CYS A 201 13.70 -28.71 6.95
N GLN A 202 14.93 -28.48 6.49
CA GLN A 202 16.15 -28.91 7.20
C GLN A 202 16.87 -27.77 7.92
N ASN A 203 16.66 -26.49 7.58
CA ASN A 203 17.42 -25.36 8.13
C ASN A 203 16.63 -24.03 8.12
N ARG A 204 15.49 -23.97 8.81
CA ARG A 204 14.58 -22.79 8.82
C ARG A 204 15.25 -21.45 9.20
N ASN A 205 16.23 -21.47 10.12
CA ASN A 205 16.90 -20.26 10.61
C ASN A 205 17.97 -19.70 9.63
N LEU A 206 18.53 -20.53 8.76
CA LEU A 206 19.55 -20.12 7.78
C LEU A 206 18.93 -19.52 6.49
N ILE A 207 17.63 -19.75 6.25
CA ILE A 207 16.91 -19.31 5.05
C ILE A 207 16.69 -17.79 5.05
N LEU A 208 16.33 -17.19 6.19
CA LEU A 208 16.11 -15.75 6.29
C LEU A 208 17.40 -14.94 6.09
N GLN A 209 18.55 -15.55 6.35
CA GLN A 209 19.88 -14.99 6.13
C GLN A 209 20.39 -15.16 4.69
N THR A 210 19.72 -15.95 3.85
CA THR A 210 20.16 -16.29 2.48
C THR A 210 19.21 -15.77 1.38
N THR A 211 18.21 -14.97 1.74
CA THR A 211 17.30 -14.33 0.78
C THR A 211 18.04 -13.28 -0.07
N HIS A 212 17.84 -13.33 -1.39
CA HIS A 212 18.36 -12.31 -2.30
C HIS A 212 17.67 -10.96 -2.07
N LEU A 213 18.44 -9.93 -1.73
CA LEU A 213 17.93 -8.58 -1.51
C LEU A 213 17.19 -8.02 -2.74
N SER A 214 17.64 -8.36 -3.96
CA SER A 214 16.97 -7.96 -5.20
C SER A 214 15.53 -8.45 -5.28
N THR A 215 15.25 -9.67 -4.81
CA THR A 215 13.89 -10.22 -4.74
C THR A 215 13.03 -9.41 -3.78
N VAL A 216 13.54 -9.12 -2.59
CA VAL A 216 12.82 -8.35 -1.57
C VAL A 216 12.52 -6.94 -2.06
N VAL A 217 13.50 -6.24 -2.64
CA VAL A 217 13.32 -4.90 -3.19
C VAL A 217 12.31 -4.92 -4.35
N SER A 218 12.40 -5.88 -5.26
CA SER A 218 11.46 -6.02 -6.38
C SER A 218 10.01 -6.21 -5.90
N LEU A 219 9.80 -7.09 -4.92
CA LEU A 219 8.50 -7.33 -4.29
C LEU A 219 8.00 -6.08 -3.56
N ALA A 220 8.87 -5.41 -2.79
CA ALA A 220 8.50 -4.20 -2.07
C ALA A 220 8.05 -3.08 -3.02
N THR A 221 8.78 -2.87 -4.10
CA THR A 221 8.44 -1.91 -5.16
C THR A 221 7.14 -2.27 -5.87
N PHE A 222 6.87 -3.56 -6.11
CA PHE A 222 5.60 -4.00 -6.70
C PHE A 222 4.41 -3.68 -5.77
N ILE A 223 4.51 -4.10 -4.50
CA ILE A 223 3.47 -3.91 -3.49
C ILE A 223 3.18 -2.42 -3.28
N SER A 224 4.23 -1.62 -3.04
CA SER A 224 4.08 -0.20 -2.77
C SER A 224 3.47 0.58 -3.95
N LYS A 225 3.83 0.22 -5.20
CA LYS A 225 3.24 0.79 -6.42
C LYS A 225 1.77 0.43 -6.56
N GLY A 226 1.40 -0.83 -6.39
CA GLY A 226 0.01 -1.27 -6.48
C GLY A 226 -0.87 -0.64 -5.39
N ILE A 227 -0.39 -0.57 -4.15
CA ILE A 227 -1.10 0.13 -3.06
C ILE A 227 -1.34 1.60 -3.42
N ARG A 228 -0.31 2.32 -3.91
CA ARG A 228 -0.47 3.71 -4.33
C ARG A 228 -1.48 3.85 -5.48
N GLN A 229 -1.43 2.97 -6.47
CA GLN A 229 -2.36 3.00 -7.60
C GLN A 229 -3.80 2.74 -7.14
N ALA A 230 -4.03 1.75 -6.28
CA ALA A 230 -5.35 1.41 -5.77
C ALA A 230 -5.96 2.56 -4.95
N LEU A 231 -5.15 3.18 -4.08
CA LEU A 231 -5.58 4.33 -3.27
C LEU A 231 -5.85 5.57 -4.11
N LEU A 232 -5.12 5.79 -5.21
CA LEU A 232 -5.40 6.88 -6.15
C LEU A 232 -6.67 6.65 -6.98
N GLN A 233 -6.98 5.39 -7.32
CA GLN A 233 -8.19 5.05 -8.07
C GLN A 233 -9.47 5.27 -7.25
N GLN A 234 -9.44 4.98 -5.94
CA GLN A 234 -10.54 5.28 -5.02
C GLN A 234 -10.98 6.74 -5.12
N ASP A 235 -10.02 7.65 -5.22
CA ASP A 235 -10.25 9.10 -5.28
C ASP A 235 -10.96 9.56 -6.54
N LEU A 236 -10.79 8.82 -7.64
CA LEU A 236 -11.40 9.12 -8.93
C LEU A 236 -12.80 8.52 -9.05
N THR A 237 -13.12 7.50 -8.23
CA THR A 237 -14.42 6.84 -8.22
C THR A 237 -15.42 7.42 -7.22
N CYS A 238 -15.00 8.38 -6.38
CA CYS A 238 -15.93 9.12 -5.53
C CYS A 238 -16.91 9.94 -6.41
N PRO A 239 -18.22 9.65 -6.39
CA PRO A 239 -19.20 10.47 -7.09
C PRO A 239 -19.47 11.74 -6.27
N CYS A 240 -18.71 12.79 -6.51
CA CYS A 240 -19.15 14.17 -6.30
C CYS A 240 -19.63 14.67 -7.68
N ASP A 241 -20.88 15.02 -8.00
CA ASP A 241 -22.12 15.38 -7.28
C ASP A 241 -23.33 14.97 -8.14
N PRO A 242 -24.46 14.50 -7.59
CA PRO A 242 -25.73 14.43 -8.31
C PRO A 242 -26.47 15.78 -8.23
N LEU A 243 -25.92 16.86 -8.79
CA LEU A 243 -26.64 18.13 -8.93
C LEU A 243 -26.21 18.91 -10.19
N VAL A 244 -26.55 18.41 -11.38
CA VAL A 244 -27.01 19.26 -12.51
C VAL A 244 -27.99 18.46 -13.37
N HIS A 245 -29.20 18.23 -12.85
CA HIS A 245 -30.38 18.30 -13.71
C HIS A 245 -31.18 19.48 -13.19
N ASP A 246 -30.80 20.67 -13.67
CA ASP A 246 -31.64 21.84 -13.55
C ASP A 246 -32.93 21.56 -14.35
N THR A 247 -34.03 21.61 -13.63
CA THR A 247 -35.37 21.81 -14.16
C THR A 247 -35.39 23.07 -15.05
N LYS A 248 -35.70 22.88 -16.34
CA LYS A 248 -36.71 23.65 -17.09
C LYS A 248 -36.94 23.03 -18.47
#